data_AF-A0A6P6DSN9-F1
#
_entry.id   AF-A0A6P6DSN9-F1
#
_cell.length_a   1.000
_cell.length_b   1.000
_cell.length_c   1.000
_cell.angle_alpha   90.00
_cell.angle_beta   90.00
_cell.angle_gamma   90.00
#
_symmetry.space_group_name_H-M   'P 1'
#
loop_
_entity.id
_entity.type
_entity.pdbx_description
1 polymer ?
#
loop_
_entity_poly.entity_id
_entity_poly.type
_entity_poly.pdbx_seq_one_letter_code
_entity_poly.pdbx_strand_id
1 'polypeptide(L)'
;MEKGARHRSSAEKNAPADGECEAGPGAGSGAGGVALKKEIGLVSACGIIVGNIIGSGIFVSPKGVLENAGSVGLALIVWIVTGVITAVGALCYAELGVTIPKSGGDYSYVKDIFGGLAGFLRLWIAVLVIYPTNQAVIALTFSNYVLQPLFPTCFPPESGLRLLAAICLLLLTWVNCSSVRWATRVQDVFTAGKLLALALIIVMGVVQICKGEYFWLEPKNAFENFQEPDIGLIALAFLQGSFAYGGWNFLNYVTEELVDPYKNLPRAIFISIPLVTFVYVFANVAYVTAMSPQELLASNAVAVTFGEKLLGVMAWIMPISVALSTFGGVNGSLFTSSRLFFAGAREGHLPSVLAMIHVKRCTPIPALLFTCISTLLMLVTSDMYTLINYVGFINYLFYGVTVAGQIVLRWKKPDIPRPIKSC
;
A
#
# COMPACT_ATOMS: atom_id res chain seq x y z
N MET A 1 41.17 25.83 53.50
CA MET A 1 40.04 26.75 53.21
C MET A 1 40.07 27.00 51.72
N GLU A 2 39.30 26.24 50.94
CA GLU A 2 37.91 26.50 50.51
C GLU A 2 37.87 27.03 49.06
N LYS A 3 37.15 26.28 48.20
CA LYS A 3 36.28 26.70 47.07
C LYS A 3 36.91 27.53 45.92
N GLY A 4 36.58 27.37 44.64
CA GLY A 4 35.55 26.61 43.94
C GLY A 4 35.34 27.21 42.54
N ALA A 5 35.32 26.32 41.54
CA ALA A 5 34.35 26.27 40.43
C ALA A 5 34.37 27.26 39.23
N ARG A 6 34.37 26.63 38.04
CA ARG A 6 33.71 26.95 36.75
C ARG A 6 34.11 28.23 35.98
N HIS A 7 34.66 28.05 34.77
CA HIS A 7 33.90 28.03 33.50
C HIS A 7 34.88 27.94 32.30
N ARG A 8 34.59 27.07 31.33
CA ARG A 8 35.12 27.20 29.96
C ARG A 8 33.95 27.06 28.99
N SER A 9 33.75 28.10 28.19
CA SER A 9 33.01 28.05 26.93
C SER A 9 33.84 28.82 25.91
N SER A 10 34.30 28.12 24.88
CA SER A 10 34.75 28.71 23.63
C SER A 10 34.36 27.76 22.51
N ALA A 11 33.61 28.30 21.56
CA ALA A 11 33.15 27.67 20.33
C ALA A 11 34.32 27.24 19.43
N GLU A 12 34.13 26.17 18.64
CA GLU A 12 34.57 26.16 17.24
C GLU A 12 33.90 25.06 16.37
N LYS A 13 33.28 25.55 15.29
CA LYS A 13 33.21 25.08 13.89
C LYS A 13 32.74 23.65 13.51
N ASN A 14 31.69 23.68 12.68
CA ASN A 14 31.16 22.64 11.81
C ASN A 14 32.13 22.17 10.71
N ALA A 15 32.23 20.84 10.54
CA ALA A 15 32.41 20.14 9.26
C ALA A 15 31.81 18.71 9.38
N PRO A 16 31.17 18.14 8.34
CA PRO A 16 30.51 16.84 8.44
C PRO A 16 31.53 15.72 8.21
N ALA A 17 31.72 14.85 9.20
CA ALA A 17 32.56 13.67 9.09
C ALA A 17 31.79 12.51 8.46
N ASP A 18 32.42 11.90 7.46
CA ASP A 18 32.04 10.66 6.80
C ASP A 18 31.83 9.53 7.81
N GLY A 19 30.69 8.83 7.70
CA GLY A 19 30.38 7.67 8.52
C GLY A 19 31.12 6.44 8.01
N GLU A 20 32.40 6.32 8.34
CA GLU A 20 33.15 5.06 8.25
C GLU A 20 32.84 4.21 9.48
N CYS A 21 32.43 2.95 9.25
CA CYS A 21 32.28 1.94 10.29
C CYS A 21 33.67 1.53 10.82
N GLU A 22 34.13 2.18 11.89
CA GLU A 22 35.26 1.65 12.68
C GLU A 22 34.76 0.68 13.75
N ALA A 23 35.20 -0.57 13.63
CA ALA A 23 35.07 -1.58 14.67
C ALA A 23 36.15 -1.36 15.73
N GLY A 24 35.77 -0.90 16.92
CA GLY A 24 36.66 -0.84 18.08
C GLY A 24 36.92 -2.24 18.68
N PRO A 25 38.13 -2.57 19.13
CA PRO A 25 38.42 -3.86 19.74
C PRO A 25 38.20 -3.81 21.26
N GLY A 26 37.51 -4.81 21.82
CA GLY A 26 37.69 -5.17 23.23
C GLY A 26 36.44 -5.54 24.03
N ALA A 27 36.23 -6.85 24.15
CA ALA A 27 35.69 -7.59 25.31
C ALA A 27 34.22 -7.41 25.74
N GLY A 28 33.44 -8.48 25.51
CA GLY A 28 32.14 -8.72 26.15
C GLY A 28 31.33 -9.78 25.42
N SER A 29 31.64 -11.06 25.62
CA SER A 29 30.91 -12.21 25.09
C SER A 29 29.49 -12.28 25.67
N GLY A 30 28.52 -11.73 24.94
CA GLY A 30 27.12 -12.05 25.06
C GLY A 30 26.57 -12.12 23.64
N ALA A 31 25.88 -13.21 23.29
CA ALA A 31 25.20 -13.35 22.01
C ALA A 31 24.04 -12.35 21.90
N GLY A 32 24.38 -11.08 21.71
CA GLY A 32 23.44 -10.02 21.41
C GLY A 32 23.12 -10.10 19.92
N GLY A 33 22.02 -10.80 19.60
CA GLY A 33 21.43 -10.67 18.27
C GLY A 33 21.23 -9.18 17.97
N VAL A 34 21.63 -8.74 16.78
CA VAL A 34 21.37 -7.39 16.29
C VAL A 34 19.86 -7.16 16.32
N ALA A 35 19.36 -6.42 17.30
CA ALA A 35 17.94 -6.10 17.45
C ALA A 35 17.64 -4.77 16.74
N LEU A 36 16.54 -4.72 15.99
CA LEU A 36 16.06 -3.47 15.39
C LEU A 36 15.72 -2.47 16.49
N LYS A 37 16.12 -1.21 16.29
CA LYS A 37 15.92 -0.15 17.28
C LYS A 37 14.45 0.31 17.25
N LYS A 38 13.81 0.35 18.41
CA LYS A 38 12.41 0.81 18.57
C LYS A 38 12.34 2.33 18.49
N GLU A 39 12.05 2.88 17.32
CA GLU A 39 12.00 4.33 17.09
C GLU A 39 10.62 4.83 16.61
N ILE A 40 9.71 3.93 16.24
CA ILE A 40 8.42 4.32 15.66
C ILE A 40 7.39 4.54 16.77
N GLY A 41 6.99 5.79 16.99
CA GLY A 41 5.90 6.16 17.91
C GLY A 41 4.49 6.02 17.29
N LEU A 42 3.43 6.24 18.07
CA LEU A 42 2.03 6.07 17.64
C LEU A 42 1.65 6.94 16.42
N VAL A 43 1.98 8.24 16.44
CA VAL A 43 1.63 9.15 15.33
C VAL A 43 2.36 8.76 14.04
N SER A 44 3.64 8.40 14.17
CA SER A 44 4.44 7.89 13.05
C SER A 44 3.85 6.59 12.51
N ALA A 45 3.44 5.66 13.38
CA ALA A 45 2.77 4.43 12.99
C ALA A 45 1.45 4.69 12.24
N CYS A 46 0.62 5.61 12.72
CA CYS A 46 -0.59 6.02 12.01
C CYS A 46 -0.26 6.59 10.62
N GLY A 47 0.74 7.47 10.54
CA GLY A 47 1.21 8.04 9.27
C GLY A 47 1.71 6.97 8.29
N ILE A 48 2.41 5.94 8.78
CA ILE A 48 2.85 4.80 7.97
C ILE A 48 1.66 3.98 7.46
N ILE A 49 0.65 3.71 8.29
CA ILE A 49 -0.55 2.96 7.88
C ILE A 49 -1.32 3.74 6.82
N VAL A 50 -1.67 4.98 7.13
CA VAL A 50 -2.41 5.86 6.21
C VAL A 50 -1.62 6.05 4.92
N GLY A 51 -0.31 6.29 5.03
CA GLY A 51 0.58 6.46 3.89
C GLY A 51 0.77 5.21 3.05
N ASN A 52 0.64 4.00 3.60
CA ASN A 52 0.76 2.78 2.81
C ASN A 52 -0.58 2.33 2.22
N ILE A 53 -1.69 2.50 2.94
CA ILE A 53 -3.02 2.16 2.44
C ILE A 53 -3.47 3.16 1.38
N ILE A 54 -3.32 4.47 1.65
CA ILE A 54 -3.64 5.51 0.67
C ILE A 54 -2.59 5.47 -0.43
N GLY A 55 -2.91 4.73 -1.49
CA GLY A 55 -2.10 4.60 -2.69
C GLY A 55 -2.87 5.05 -3.94
N SER A 56 -2.49 4.48 -5.08
CA SER A 56 -3.15 4.76 -6.36
C SER A 56 -4.50 4.05 -6.53
N GLY A 57 -4.86 3.12 -5.64
CA GLY A 57 -6.09 2.33 -5.75
C GLY A 57 -7.37 3.17 -5.77
N ILE A 58 -7.42 4.28 -5.02
CA ILE A 58 -8.57 5.22 -5.04
C ILE A 58 -8.78 5.92 -6.39
N PHE A 59 -7.78 5.90 -7.27
CA PHE A 59 -7.87 6.47 -8.61
C PHE A 59 -8.31 5.42 -9.67
N VAL A 60 -8.37 4.14 -9.31
CA VAL A 60 -8.70 3.04 -10.22
C VAL A 60 -9.99 2.34 -9.80
N SER A 61 -10.08 1.94 -8.53
CA SER A 61 -11.18 1.15 -7.99
C SER A 61 -12.57 1.78 -8.13
N PRO A 62 -12.78 3.12 -8.07
CA PRO A 62 -14.13 3.69 -8.17
C PRO A 62 -14.91 3.26 -9.41
N LYS A 63 -14.25 3.20 -10.58
CA LYS A 63 -14.89 2.80 -11.84
C LYS A 63 -15.42 1.37 -11.77
N GLY A 64 -14.56 0.42 -11.45
CA GLY A 64 -15.00 -0.97 -11.47
C GLY A 64 -15.81 -1.37 -10.23
N VAL A 65 -15.69 -0.68 -9.08
CA VAL A 65 -16.65 -0.84 -7.97
C VAL A 65 -18.04 -0.39 -8.40
N LEU A 66 -18.16 0.75 -9.08
CA LEU A 66 -19.45 1.24 -9.59
C LEU A 66 -20.03 0.32 -10.67
N GLU A 67 -19.19 -0.15 -11.60
CA GLU A 67 -19.57 -1.07 -12.68
C GLU A 67 -20.18 -2.35 -12.12
N ASN A 68 -19.54 -2.93 -11.11
CA ASN A 68 -19.98 -4.20 -10.52
C ASN A 68 -21.09 -4.04 -9.47
N ALA A 69 -21.21 -2.88 -8.82
CA ALA A 69 -22.27 -2.61 -7.86
C ALA A 69 -23.60 -2.23 -8.53
N GLY A 70 -23.59 -1.66 -9.74
CA GLY A 70 -24.81 -1.35 -10.49
C GLY A 70 -25.64 -0.16 -9.98
N SER A 71 -25.27 0.45 -8.84
CA SER A 71 -25.84 1.70 -8.33
C SER A 71 -24.85 2.47 -7.47
N VAL A 72 -25.04 3.80 -7.38
CA VAL A 72 -24.15 4.70 -6.63
C VAL A 72 -24.23 4.43 -5.13
N GLY A 73 -25.44 4.24 -4.60
CA GLY A 73 -25.69 3.96 -3.19
C GLY A 73 -25.06 2.65 -2.76
N LEU A 74 -25.18 1.59 -3.57
CA LEU A 74 -24.55 0.31 -3.28
C LEU A 74 -23.01 0.40 -3.36
N ALA A 75 -22.46 1.13 -4.34
CA ALA A 75 -21.02 1.35 -4.44
C ALA A 75 -20.46 2.02 -3.16
N LEU A 76 -21.13 3.03 -2.60
CA LEU A 76 -20.72 3.68 -1.34
C LEU A 76 -20.79 2.71 -0.15
N ILE A 77 -21.81 1.83 -0.09
CA ILE A 77 -21.90 0.78 0.93
C ILE A 77 -20.72 -0.19 0.81
N VAL A 78 -20.34 -0.60 -0.40
CA VAL A 78 -19.18 -1.47 -0.63
C VAL A 78 -17.91 -0.83 -0.07
N TRP A 79 -17.69 0.47 -0.27
CA TRP A 79 -16.53 1.18 0.30
C TRP A 79 -16.50 1.16 1.83
N ILE A 80 -17.65 1.36 2.48
CA ILE A 80 -17.78 1.34 3.95
C ILE A 80 -17.54 -0.08 4.48
N VAL A 81 -18.22 -1.08 3.92
CA VAL A 81 -18.13 -2.48 4.35
C VAL A 81 -16.72 -3.01 4.14
N THR A 82 -16.05 -2.66 3.03
CA THR A 82 -14.64 -3.04 2.79
C THR A 82 -13.72 -2.45 3.86
N GLY A 83 -13.95 -1.21 4.27
CA GLY A 83 -13.21 -0.56 5.36
C GLY A 83 -13.39 -1.28 6.70
N VAL A 84 -14.63 -1.70 7.02
CA VAL A 84 -14.92 -2.49 8.24
C VAL A 84 -14.25 -3.86 8.19
N ILE A 85 -14.35 -4.58 7.07
CA ILE A 85 -13.68 -5.88 6.88
C ILE A 85 -12.16 -5.73 7.05
N THR A 86 -11.59 -4.66 6.50
CA THR A 86 -10.16 -4.36 6.61
C THR A 86 -9.76 -4.09 8.06
N ALA A 87 -10.58 -3.36 8.83
CA ALA A 87 -10.34 -3.12 10.24
C ALA A 87 -10.34 -4.43 11.06
N VAL A 88 -11.33 -5.31 10.82
CA VAL A 88 -11.40 -6.62 11.47
C VAL A 88 -10.18 -7.48 11.12
N GLY A 89 -9.82 -7.57 9.84
CA GLY A 89 -8.65 -8.31 9.38
C GLY A 89 -7.34 -7.79 9.98
N ALA A 90 -7.18 -6.47 10.05
CA ALA A 90 -6.01 -5.85 10.66
C ALA A 90 -5.88 -6.16 12.16
N LEU A 91 -6.99 -6.23 12.91
CA LEU A 91 -6.97 -6.60 14.33
C LEU A 91 -6.55 -8.06 14.53
N CYS A 92 -7.08 -8.99 13.74
CA CYS A 92 -6.65 -10.39 13.73
C CYS A 92 -5.13 -10.51 13.50
N TYR A 93 -4.62 -9.75 12.53
CA TYR A 93 -3.19 -9.72 12.23
C TYR A 93 -2.36 -9.07 13.34
N ALA A 94 -2.88 -8.03 13.99
CA ALA A 94 -2.20 -7.37 15.11
C ALA A 94 -1.97 -8.32 16.29
N GLU A 95 -2.94 -9.20 16.59
CA GLU A 95 -2.77 -10.27 17.58
C GLU A 95 -1.66 -11.24 17.19
N LEU A 96 -1.62 -11.67 15.92
CA LEU A 96 -0.55 -12.54 15.42
C LEU A 96 0.82 -11.85 15.48
N GLY A 97 0.91 -10.56 15.15
CA GLY A 97 2.16 -9.82 15.18
C GLY A 97 2.75 -9.59 16.57
N VAL A 98 1.92 -9.53 17.61
CA VAL A 98 2.43 -9.48 19.00
C VAL A 98 2.64 -10.86 19.62
N THR A 99 1.97 -11.89 19.09
CA THR A 99 2.12 -13.28 19.57
C THR A 99 3.36 -13.95 18.95
N ILE A 100 3.63 -13.67 17.67
CA ILE A 100 4.76 -14.20 16.90
C ILE A 100 5.55 -12.99 16.36
N PRO A 101 6.39 -12.34 17.19
CA PRO A 101 7.15 -11.16 16.79
C PRO A 101 8.35 -11.59 15.94
N LYS A 102 8.09 -12.01 14.70
CA LYS A 102 9.11 -12.35 13.71
C LYS A 102 8.95 -11.48 12.48
N SER A 103 10.07 -10.90 12.02
CA SER A 103 10.17 -10.28 10.70
C SER A 103 9.77 -11.27 9.58
N GLY A 104 9.05 -10.77 8.57
CA GLY A 104 8.49 -11.57 7.46
C GLY A 104 6.95 -11.63 7.43
N GLY A 105 6.27 -11.10 8.45
CA GLY A 105 4.82 -10.88 8.47
C GLY A 105 4.02 -12.15 8.21
N ASP A 106 3.14 -12.11 7.20
CA ASP A 106 2.23 -13.22 6.88
C ASP A 106 2.93 -14.54 6.52
N TYR A 107 4.07 -14.49 5.84
CA TYR A 107 4.91 -15.67 5.57
C TYR A 107 5.31 -16.37 6.87
N SER A 108 5.80 -15.58 7.84
CA SER A 108 6.27 -16.10 9.12
C SER A 108 5.13 -16.69 9.95
N TYR A 109 3.94 -16.08 9.92
CA TYR A 109 2.76 -16.59 10.62
C TYR A 109 2.29 -17.94 10.06
N VAL A 110 2.13 -18.03 8.74
CA VAL A 110 1.68 -19.26 8.08
C VAL A 110 2.71 -20.38 8.30
N LYS A 111 4.00 -20.06 8.23
CA LYS A 111 5.08 -21.02 8.48
C LYS A 111 5.06 -21.57 9.91
N ASP A 112 4.91 -20.72 10.92
CA ASP A 112 4.94 -21.15 12.32
C ASP A 112 3.71 -21.97 12.72
N ILE A 113 2.56 -21.73 12.07
CA ILE A 113 1.28 -22.40 12.39
C ILE A 113 1.11 -23.69 11.59
N PHE A 114 1.32 -23.65 10.28
CA PHE A 114 1.02 -24.74 9.34
C PHE A 114 2.27 -25.45 8.79
N GLY A 115 3.47 -24.96 9.11
CA GLY A 115 4.75 -25.59 8.75
C GLY A 115 5.35 -25.10 7.42
N GLY A 116 6.43 -25.77 7.00
CA GLY A 116 7.28 -25.33 5.89
C GLY A 116 6.56 -25.23 4.54
N LEU A 117 5.74 -26.22 4.17
CA LEU A 117 5.07 -26.25 2.87
C LEU A 117 4.07 -25.08 2.70
N ALA A 118 3.22 -24.84 3.70
CA ALA A 118 2.25 -23.74 3.66
C ALA A 118 2.96 -22.37 3.64
N GLY A 119 4.05 -22.23 4.42
CA GLY A 119 4.90 -21.05 4.36
C GLY A 119 5.53 -20.85 2.97
N PHE A 120 6.05 -21.91 2.35
CA PHE A 120 6.59 -21.86 0.99
C PHE A 120 5.53 -21.45 -0.04
N LEU A 121 4.32 -22.02 0.02
CA LEU A 121 3.23 -21.65 -0.89
C LEU A 121 2.83 -20.17 -0.74
N ARG A 122 2.78 -19.65 0.49
CA ARG A 122 2.53 -18.22 0.74
C ARG A 122 3.60 -17.35 0.10
N LEU A 123 4.87 -17.71 0.29
CA LEU A 123 6.02 -17.00 -0.27
C LEU A 123 6.04 -17.05 -1.80
N TRP A 124 5.82 -18.23 -2.37
CA TRP A 124 5.78 -18.50 -3.81
C TRP A 124 4.75 -17.61 -4.50
N ILE A 125 3.53 -17.60 -3.98
CA ILE A 125 2.44 -16.77 -4.51
C ILE A 125 2.70 -15.27 -4.30
N ALA A 126 3.26 -14.87 -3.16
CA ALA A 126 3.64 -13.47 -2.96
C ALA A 126 4.60 -12.98 -4.06
N VAL A 127 5.66 -13.75 -4.29
CA VAL A 127 6.78 -13.38 -5.16
C VAL A 127 6.42 -13.43 -6.64
N LEU A 128 5.63 -14.42 -7.08
CA LEU A 128 5.30 -14.60 -8.49
C LEU A 128 4.00 -13.93 -8.92
N VAL A 129 3.04 -13.78 -8.01
CA VAL A 129 1.70 -13.30 -8.34
C VAL A 129 1.41 -11.97 -7.69
N ILE A 130 1.46 -11.87 -6.36
CA ILE A 130 0.95 -10.67 -5.67
C ILE A 130 1.80 -9.44 -5.94
N TYR A 131 3.12 -9.50 -5.70
CA TYR A 131 4.00 -8.35 -5.92
C TYR A 131 4.06 -7.93 -7.40
N PRO A 132 4.29 -8.84 -8.36
CA PRO A 132 4.41 -8.45 -9.75
C PRO A 132 3.11 -7.85 -10.31
N THR A 133 1.97 -8.47 -10.00
CA THR A 133 0.69 -8.01 -10.52
C THR A 133 0.27 -6.68 -9.87
N ASN A 134 0.53 -6.47 -8.57
CA ASN A 134 0.32 -5.16 -7.93
C ASN A 134 1.16 -4.06 -8.61
N GLN A 135 2.44 -4.32 -8.87
CA GLN A 135 3.32 -3.35 -9.53
C GLN A 135 2.86 -3.06 -10.97
N ALA A 136 2.42 -4.09 -11.70
CA ALA A 136 1.90 -3.93 -13.05
C ALA A 136 0.62 -3.07 -13.09
N VAL A 137 -0.34 -3.32 -12.19
CA VAL A 137 -1.59 -2.51 -12.12
C VAL A 137 -1.26 -1.05 -11.82
N ILE A 138 -0.37 -0.77 -10.86
CA ILE A 138 0.01 0.60 -10.52
C ILE A 138 0.76 1.28 -11.69
N ALA A 139 1.63 0.56 -12.39
CA ALA A 139 2.35 1.08 -13.56
C ALA A 139 1.41 1.35 -14.75
N LEU A 140 0.40 0.50 -14.98
CA LEU A 140 -0.64 0.75 -15.98
C LEU A 140 -1.54 1.92 -15.58
N THR A 141 -1.79 2.12 -14.28
CA THR A 141 -2.49 3.30 -13.79
C THR A 141 -1.70 4.56 -14.13
N PHE A 142 -0.38 4.56 -13.91
CA PHE A 142 0.48 5.66 -14.27
C PHE A 142 0.35 6.03 -15.75
N SER A 143 0.44 5.06 -16.67
CA SER A 143 0.38 5.35 -18.10
C SER A 143 -1.00 5.83 -18.56
N ASN A 144 -2.08 5.26 -18.03
CA ASN A 144 -3.44 5.73 -18.33
C ASN A 144 -3.65 7.18 -17.89
N TYR A 145 -3.20 7.54 -16.68
CA TYR A 145 -3.37 8.90 -16.15
C TYR A 145 -2.51 9.95 -16.87
N VAL A 146 -1.31 9.59 -17.33
CA VAL A 146 -0.43 10.49 -18.10
C VAL A 146 -0.91 10.68 -19.53
N LEU A 147 -1.48 9.65 -20.15
CA LEU A 147 -1.96 9.73 -21.53
C LEU A 147 -3.37 10.29 -21.66
N GLN A 148 -4.19 10.27 -20.60
CA GLN A 148 -5.57 10.78 -20.65
C GLN A 148 -5.68 12.22 -21.19
N PRO A 149 -4.85 13.20 -20.76
CA PRO A 149 -4.95 14.57 -21.29
C PRO A 149 -4.58 14.70 -22.78
N LEU A 150 -3.79 13.76 -23.33
CA LEU A 150 -3.41 13.76 -24.74
C LEU A 150 -4.48 13.09 -25.62
N PHE A 151 -5.24 12.15 -25.05
CA PHE A 151 -6.31 11.40 -25.73
C PHE A 151 -7.63 11.53 -24.94
N PRO A 152 -8.23 12.72 -24.86
CA PRO A 152 -9.37 12.96 -23.97
C PRO A 152 -10.66 12.27 -24.43
N THR A 153 -10.85 12.11 -25.74
CA THR A 153 -12.08 11.56 -26.35
C THR A 153 -11.87 10.26 -27.12
N CYS A 154 -10.63 9.79 -27.22
CA CYS A 154 -10.28 8.58 -27.96
C CYS A 154 -9.44 7.65 -27.09
N PHE A 155 -9.40 6.37 -27.46
CA PHE A 155 -8.61 5.39 -26.72
C PHE A 155 -7.12 5.57 -27.02
N PRO A 156 -6.27 5.69 -25.99
CA PRO A 156 -4.82 5.70 -26.19
C PRO A 156 -4.37 4.33 -26.76
N PRO A 157 -3.33 4.30 -27.61
CA PRO A 157 -2.80 3.05 -28.15
C PRO A 157 -2.33 2.12 -27.01
N GLU A 158 -2.81 0.88 -27.02
CA GLU A 158 -2.50 -0.10 -25.97
C GLU A 158 -0.98 -0.37 -25.84
N SER A 159 -0.28 -0.42 -26.98
CA SER A 159 1.18 -0.54 -27.01
C SER A 159 1.88 0.65 -26.33
N GLY A 160 1.34 1.85 -26.48
CA GLY A 160 1.82 3.07 -25.82
C GLY A 160 1.65 3.03 -24.30
N LEU A 161 0.49 2.56 -23.82
CA LEU A 161 0.22 2.38 -22.40
C LEU A 161 1.22 1.40 -21.75
N ARG A 162 1.43 0.25 -22.39
CA ARG A 162 2.32 -0.80 -21.89
C ARG A 162 3.80 -0.36 -21.94
N LEU A 163 4.22 0.29 -23.02
CA LEU A 163 5.60 0.79 -23.13
C LEU A 163 5.90 1.86 -22.08
N LEU A 164 4.98 2.80 -21.87
CA LEU A 164 5.14 3.85 -20.87
C LEU A 164 5.14 3.30 -19.44
N ALA A 165 4.28 2.32 -19.15
CA ALA A 165 4.30 1.59 -17.87
C ALA A 165 5.63 0.83 -17.65
N ALA A 166 6.15 0.17 -18.69
CA ALA A 166 7.44 -0.51 -18.64
C ALA A 166 8.61 0.46 -18.39
N ILE A 167 8.61 1.64 -19.03
CA ILE A 167 9.60 2.69 -18.80
C ILE A 167 9.56 3.14 -17.33
N CYS A 168 8.37 3.38 -16.78
CA CYS A 168 8.20 3.76 -15.37
C CYS A 168 8.80 2.70 -14.42
N LEU A 169 8.48 1.42 -14.66
CA LEU A 169 8.98 0.31 -13.86
C LEU A 169 10.50 0.15 -13.95
N LEU A 170 11.07 0.18 -15.16
CA LEU A 170 12.51 0.04 -15.38
C LEU A 170 13.28 1.19 -14.74
N LEU A 171 12.78 2.43 -14.86
CA LEU A 171 13.37 3.60 -14.25
C LEU A 171 13.38 3.48 -12.72
N LEU A 172 12.26 3.12 -12.11
CA LEU A 172 12.16 2.96 -10.66
C LEU A 172 13.02 1.80 -10.16
N THR A 173 13.07 0.69 -10.88
CA THR A 173 13.96 -0.44 -10.55
C THR A 173 15.41 0.01 -10.57
N TRP A 174 15.82 0.78 -11.58
CA TRP A 174 17.17 1.33 -11.66
C TRP A 174 17.50 2.28 -10.49
N VAL A 175 16.57 3.16 -10.10
CA VAL A 175 16.73 4.05 -8.94
C VAL A 175 16.90 3.23 -7.65
N ASN A 176 16.06 2.21 -7.45
CA ASN A 176 16.11 1.34 -6.27
C ASN A 176 17.39 0.49 -6.22
N CYS A 177 17.92 0.06 -7.37
CA CYS A 177 19.20 -0.63 -7.45
C CYS A 177 20.40 0.30 -7.17
N SER A 178 20.27 1.59 -7.47
CA SER A 178 21.36 2.56 -7.41
C SER A 178 21.57 3.17 -6.03
N SER A 179 20.51 3.65 -5.36
CA SER A 179 20.61 4.19 -4.01
C SER A 179 19.30 4.15 -3.24
N VAL A 180 19.31 3.43 -2.13
CA VAL A 180 18.21 3.40 -1.14
C VAL A 180 17.84 4.81 -0.68
N ARG A 181 18.84 5.68 -0.47
CA ARG A 181 18.64 7.06 0.03
C ARG A 181 17.92 7.97 -0.97
N TRP A 182 18.15 7.74 -2.27
CA TRP A 182 17.45 8.48 -3.32
C TRP A 182 16.00 7.99 -3.40
N ALA A 183 15.80 6.67 -3.40
CA ALA A 183 14.48 6.06 -3.45
C ALA A 183 13.60 6.45 -2.23
N THR A 184 14.18 6.63 -1.03
CA THR A 184 13.43 7.14 0.13
C THR A 184 13.06 8.62 0.02
N ARG A 185 14.01 9.50 -0.35
CA ARG A 185 13.71 10.94 -0.54
C ARG A 185 12.64 11.18 -1.61
N VAL A 186 12.70 10.41 -2.69
CA VAL A 186 11.72 10.47 -3.78
C VAL A 186 10.33 10.03 -3.30
N GLN A 187 10.25 9.03 -2.40
CA GLN A 187 8.99 8.59 -1.80
C GLN A 187 8.30 9.68 -0.97
N ASP A 188 9.06 10.51 -0.24
CA ASP A 188 8.51 11.59 0.58
C ASP A 188 7.80 12.63 -0.28
N VAL A 189 8.42 13.01 -1.42
CA VAL A 189 7.83 13.94 -2.40
C VAL A 189 6.54 13.36 -2.98
N PHE A 190 6.53 12.08 -3.34
CA PHE A 190 5.35 11.41 -3.87
C PHE A 190 4.21 11.31 -2.86
N THR A 191 4.54 11.15 -1.58
CA THR A 191 3.58 11.13 -0.49
C THR A 191 2.88 12.48 -0.31
N ALA A 192 3.60 13.59 -0.49
CA ALA A 192 2.98 14.92 -0.49
C ALA A 192 2.03 15.10 -1.69
N GLY A 193 2.43 14.63 -2.88
CA GLY A 193 1.63 14.72 -4.10
C GLY A 193 0.26 14.04 -4.00
N LYS A 194 0.21 12.82 -3.46
CA LYS A 194 -1.06 12.09 -3.31
C LYS A 194 -2.00 12.72 -2.27
N LEU A 195 -1.46 13.26 -1.18
CA LEU A 195 -2.27 13.93 -0.14
C LEU A 195 -2.86 15.23 -0.68
N LEU A 196 -2.10 15.97 -1.49
CA LEU A 196 -2.59 17.17 -2.16
C LEU A 196 -3.74 16.84 -3.14
N ALA A 197 -3.59 15.79 -3.97
CA ALA A 197 -4.64 15.37 -4.90
C ALA A 197 -5.95 15.04 -4.17
N LEU A 198 -5.88 14.22 -3.11
CA LEU A 198 -7.05 13.83 -2.34
C LEU A 198 -7.68 15.00 -1.59
N ALA A 199 -6.87 15.89 -1.02
CA ALA A 199 -7.38 17.09 -0.37
C ALA A 199 -8.15 17.97 -1.37
N LEU A 200 -7.63 18.17 -2.58
CA LEU A 200 -8.31 18.93 -3.63
C LEU A 200 -9.65 18.28 -4.02
N ILE A 201 -9.69 16.96 -4.22
CA ILE A 201 -10.93 16.24 -4.56
C ILE A 201 -11.98 16.43 -3.46
N ILE A 202 -11.60 16.23 -2.19
CA ILE A 202 -12.53 16.34 -1.05
C ILE A 202 -13.05 17.77 -0.90
N VAL A 203 -12.17 18.79 -0.94
CA VAL A 203 -12.56 20.20 -0.79
C VAL A 203 -13.50 20.61 -1.91
N MET A 204 -13.19 20.27 -3.16
CA MET A 204 -14.05 20.60 -4.30
C MET A 204 -15.39 19.86 -4.25
N GLY A 205 -15.41 18.61 -3.78
CA GLY A 205 -16.65 17.86 -3.54
C GLY A 205 -17.55 18.53 -2.51
N VAL A 206 -16.98 18.99 -1.38
CA VAL A 206 -17.74 19.73 -0.35
C VAL A 206 -18.31 21.04 -0.93
N VAL A 207 -17.53 21.77 -1.74
CA VAL A 207 -18.00 22.99 -2.42
C VAL A 207 -19.19 22.69 -3.35
N GLN A 208 -19.16 21.58 -4.10
CA GLN A 208 -20.29 21.19 -4.94
C GLN A 208 -21.54 20.84 -4.14
N ILE A 209 -21.39 20.12 -3.03
CA ILE A 209 -22.51 19.82 -2.12
C ILE A 209 -23.12 21.13 -1.60
N CYS A 210 -22.30 22.10 -1.20
CA CYS A 210 -22.78 23.42 -0.75
C CYS A 210 -23.47 24.23 -1.86
N LYS A 211 -23.18 23.96 -3.14
CA LYS A 211 -23.87 24.57 -4.29
C LYS A 211 -25.22 23.91 -4.62
N GLY A 212 -25.52 22.77 -4.01
CA GLY A 212 -26.74 21.99 -4.29
C GLY A 212 -26.56 20.89 -5.33
N GLU A 213 -25.33 20.61 -5.77
CA GLU A 213 -25.03 19.60 -6.80
C GLU A 213 -24.89 18.19 -6.17
N TYR A 214 -25.99 17.67 -5.61
CA TYR A 214 -26.03 16.37 -4.94
C TYR A 214 -27.07 15.41 -5.53
N PHE A 215 -27.53 15.64 -6.77
CA PHE A 215 -28.59 14.88 -7.45
C PHE A 215 -28.41 13.35 -7.39
N TRP A 216 -27.21 12.84 -7.67
CA TRP A 216 -26.91 11.39 -7.67
C TRP A 216 -26.71 10.81 -6.27
N LEU A 217 -26.60 11.65 -5.24
CA LEU A 217 -26.51 11.24 -3.84
C LEU A 217 -27.89 11.19 -3.18
N GLU A 218 -28.91 11.78 -3.80
CA GLU A 218 -30.28 11.72 -3.29
C GLU A 218 -30.75 10.26 -3.25
N PRO A 219 -31.36 9.77 -2.15
CA PRO A 219 -31.74 8.36 -2.02
C PRO A 219 -32.61 7.81 -3.15
N LYS A 220 -33.39 8.68 -3.81
CA LYS A 220 -34.25 8.31 -4.94
C LYS A 220 -33.45 7.88 -6.17
N ASN A 221 -32.33 8.54 -6.44
CA ASN A 221 -31.49 8.30 -7.61
C ASN A 221 -30.29 7.41 -7.27
N ALA A 222 -29.79 7.49 -6.03
CA ALA A 222 -28.59 6.77 -5.60
C ALA A 222 -28.77 5.24 -5.65
N PHE A 223 -29.98 4.74 -5.37
CA PHE A 223 -30.31 3.31 -5.40
C PHE A 223 -31.03 2.87 -6.68
N GLU A 224 -31.10 3.74 -7.69
CA GLU A 224 -31.58 3.34 -9.00
C GLU A 224 -30.51 2.46 -9.66
N ASN A 225 -30.86 1.20 -9.90
CA ASN A 225 -29.95 0.24 -10.51
C ASN A 225 -29.97 0.42 -12.02
N PHE A 226 -28.80 0.62 -12.63
CA PHE A 226 -28.64 0.63 -14.08
C PHE A 226 -28.32 -0.76 -14.65
N GLN A 227 -28.18 -1.77 -13.79
CA GLN A 227 -27.93 -3.17 -14.14
C GLN A 227 -28.70 -4.11 -13.21
N GLU A 228 -29.04 -5.31 -13.68
CA GLU A 228 -29.65 -6.33 -12.84
C GLU A 228 -28.70 -6.75 -11.70
N PRO A 229 -29.17 -6.73 -10.44
CA PRO A 229 -28.33 -7.05 -9.30
C PRO A 229 -28.00 -8.54 -9.26
N ASP A 230 -26.72 -8.87 -9.40
CA ASP A 230 -26.17 -10.22 -9.19
C ASP A 230 -25.18 -10.21 -8.01
N ILE A 231 -25.32 -11.20 -7.12
CA ILE A 231 -24.45 -11.40 -5.97
C ILE A 231 -23.01 -11.67 -6.42
N GLY A 232 -22.83 -12.34 -7.56
CA GLY A 232 -21.50 -12.59 -8.14
C GLY A 232 -20.76 -11.29 -8.47
N LEU A 233 -21.45 -10.32 -9.07
CA LEU A 233 -20.89 -9.01 -9.39
C LEU A 233 -20.59 -8.20 -8.13
N ILE A 234 -21.48 -8.23 -7.13
CA ILE A 234 -21.21 -7.57 -5.84
C ILE A 234 -19.92 -8.12 -5.19
N ALA A 235 -19.67 -9.42 -5.29
CA ALA A 235 -18.41 -10.00 -4.81
C ALA A 235 -17.18 -9.46 -5.56
N LEU A 236 -17.27 -9.25 -6.88
CA LEU A 236 -16.22 -8.59 -7.66
C LEU A 236 -16.01 -7.13 -7.23
N ALA A 237 -17.08 -6.41 -6.90
CA ALA A 237 -16.98 -5.05 -6.36
C ALA A 237 -16.17 -5.02 -5.05
N PHE A 238 -16.36 -6.00 -4.17
CA PHE A 238 -15.55 -6.16 -2.96
C PHE A 238 -14.08 -6.46 -3.26
N LEU A 239 -13.78 -7.30 -4.26
CA LEU A 239 -12.39 -7.55 -4.67
C LEU A 239 -11.70 -6.26 -5.11
N GLN A 240 -12.37 -5.44 -5.92
CA GLN A 240 -11.81 -4.19 -6.42
C GLN A 240 -11.75 -3.09 -5.35
N GLY A 241 -12.73 -3.02 -4.45
CA GLY A 241 -12.68 -2.14 -3.28
C GLY A 241 -11.50 -2.51 -2.38
N SER A 242 -11.28 -3.80 -2.13
CA SER A 242 -10.20 -4.30 -1.29
C SER A 242 -8.81 -3.95 -1.83
N PHE A 243 -8.65 -3.85 -3.15
CA PHE A 243 -7.40 -3.42 -3.78
C PHE A 243 -7.00 -2.01 -3.32
N ALA A 244 -7.96 -1.08 -3.21
CA ALA A 244 -7.70 0.27 -2.72
C ALA A 244 -7.36 0.31 -1.23
N TYR A 245 -7.88 -0.63 -0.44
CA TYR A 245 -7.51 -0.78 0.97
C TYR A 245 -6.22 -1.60 1.18
N GLY A 246 -5.60 -2.12 0.12
CA GLY A 246 -4.42 -2.96 0.19
C GLY A 246 -3.26 -2.31 0.97
N GLY A 247 -2.49 -3.13 1.68
CA GLY A 247 -1.30 -2.69 2.41
C GLY A 247 -1.50 -2.45 3.91
N TRP A 248 -2.70 -2.68 4.44
CA TRP A 248 -2.95 -2.69 5.90
C TRP A 248 -2.11 -3.73 6.66
N ASN A 249 -1.75 -4.83 6.01
CA ASN A 249 -0.94 -5.91 6.58
C ASN A 249 0.53 -5.51 6.79
N PHE A 250 1.03 -4.43 6.17
CA PHE A 250 2.44 -4.01 6.24
C PHE A 250 2.89 -3.58 7.64
N LEU A 251 1.99 -3.06 8.47
CA LEU A 251 2.32 -2.64 9.84
C LEU A 251 2.91 -3.79 10.66
N ASN A 252 2.46 -5.02 10.39
CA ASN A 252 2.94 -6.21 11.06
C ASN A 252 4.43 -6.51 10.81
N TYR A 253 4.96 -6.09 9.65
CA TYR A 253 6.36 -6.30 9.30
C TYR A 253 7.30 -5.33 10.02
N VAL A 254 6.78 -4.22 10.55
CA VAL A 254 7.54 -3.20 11.30
C VAL A 254 7.20 -3.20 12.79
N THR A 255 6.48 -4.22 13.27
CA THR A 255 6.10 -4.36 14.70
C THR A 255 7.32 -4.37 15.62
N GLU A 256 8.45 -4.92 15.17
CA GLU A 256 9.71 -4.95 15.95
C GLU A 256 10.29 -3.54 16.18
N GLU A 257 10.00 -2.59 15.29
CA GLU A 257 10.50 -1.20 15.32
C GLU A 257 9.55 -0.26 16.09
N LEU A 258 8.36 -0.74 16.48
CA LEU A 258 7.31 0.04 17.14
C LEU A 258 7.56 0.18 18.65
N VAL A 259 7.39 1.40 19.17
CA VAL A 259 7.43 1.68 20.61
C VAL A 259 6.15 1.17 21.26
N ASP A 260 6.26 0.35 22.31
CA ASP A 260 5.15 -0.30 23.04
C ASP A 260 4.07 -0.91 22.09
N PRO A 261 4.42 -1.96 21.32
CA PRO A 261 3.56 -2.49 20.28
C PRO A 261 2.23 -3.02 20.80
N TYR A 262 2.17 -3.48 22.06
CA TYR A 262 0.96 -4.05 22.66
C TYR A 262 -0.18 -3.04 22.77
N LYS A 263 0.14 -1.75 22.92
CA LYS A 263 -0.87 -0.67 23.00
C LYS A 263 -0.94 0.13 21.72
N ASN A 264 0.20 0.45 21.12
CA ASN A 264 0.24 1.37 19.99
C ASN A 264 -0.21 0.71 18.69
N LEU A 265 0.00 -0.59 18.50
CA LEU A 265 -0.43 -1.32 17.30
C LEU A 265 -1.97 -1.29 17.12
N PRO A 266 -2.79 -1.72 18.11
CA PRO A 266 -4.24 -1.69 17.95
C PRO A 266 -4.79 -0.26 17.89
N ARG A 267 -4.21 0.68 18.66
CA ARG A 267 -4.60 2.10 18.60
C ARG A 267 -4.34 2.70 17.22
N ALA A 268 -3.18 2.40 16.62
CA ALA A 268 -2.86 2.89 15.27
C ALA A 268 -3.85 2.37 14.23
N ILE A 269 -4.27 1.10 14.34
CA ILE A 269 -5.27 0.48 13.46
C ILE A 269 -6.64 1.15 13.60
N PHE A 270 -7.14 1.32 14.84
CA PHE A 270 -8.43 1.95 15.12
C PHE A 270 -8.51 3.42 14.70
N ILE A 271 -7.39 4.14 14.64
CA ILE A 271 -7.35 5.53 14.17
C ILE A 271 -7.22 5.56 12.64
N SER A 272 -6.28 4.78 12.09
CA SER A 272 -5.87 4.91 10.70
C SER A 272 -6.86 4.33 9.70
N ILE A 273 -7.40 3.13 9.96
CA ILE A 273 -8.29 2.48 8.98
C ILE A 273 -9.62 3.26 8.82
N PRO A 274 -10.31 3.67 9.90
CA PRO A 274 -11.49 4.50 9.76
C PRO A 274 -11.21 5.83 9.07
N LEU A 275 -10.07 6.48 9.35
CA LEU A 275 -9.66 7.70 8.66
C LEU A 275 -9.54 7.48 7.15
N VAL A 276 -8.90 6.38 6.72
CA VAL A 276 -8.81 6.03 5.30
C VAL A 276 -10.19 5.77 4.70
N THR A 277 -11.05 5.02 5.41
CA THR A 277 -12.43 4.77 4.98
C THR A 277 -13.19 6.08 4.76
N PHE A 278 -13.08 7.04 5.68
CA PHE A 278 -13.68 8.36 5.52
C PHE A 278 -13.15 9.08 4.27
N VAL A 279 -11.83 9.12 4.08
CA VAL A 279 -11.20 9.74 2.90
C VAL A 279 -11.71 9.11 1.60
N TYR A 280 -11.79 7.78 1.55
CA TYR A 280 -12.24 7.06 0.35
C TYR A 280 -13.73 7.29 0.08
N VAL A 281 -14.59 7.26 1.10
CA VAL A 281 -16.02 7.55 0.93
C VAL A 281 -16.21 8.99 0.47
N PHE A 282 -15.56 9.97 1.10
CA PHE A 282 -15.68 11.38 0.69
C PHE A 282 -15.15 11.64 -0.72
N ALA A 283 -14.07 10.97 -1.13
CA ALA A 283 -13.57 11.07 -2.49
C ALA A 283 -14.57 10.49 -3.52
N ASN A 284 -15.19 9.34 -3.22
CA ASN A 284 -16.21 8.76 -4.11
C ASN A 284 -17.47 9.63 -4.17
N VAL A 285 -17.89 10.20 -3.05
CA VAL A 285 -18.97 11.20 -3.00
C VAL A 285 -18.63 12.39 -3.89
N ALA A 286 -17.41 12.92 -3.83
CA ALA A 286 -16.97 14.02 -4.68
C ALA A 286 -16.97 13.66 -6.18
N TYR A 287 -16.62 12.42 -6.55
CA TYR A 287 -16.70 12.01 -7.95
C TYR A 287 -18.13 12.05 -8.49
N VAL A 288 -19.11 11.55 -7.73
CA VAL A 288 -20.51 11.50 -8.20
C VAL A 288 -21.26 12.83 -8.14
N THR A 289 -20.75 13.83 -7.42
CA THR A 289 -21.25 15.22 -7.52
C THR A 289 -20.74 15.92 -8.78
N ALA A 290 -19.59 15.50 -9.31
CA ALA A 290 -18.96 16.13 -10.47
C ALA A 290 -19.44 15.55 -11.80
N MET A 291 -19.74 14.25 -11.85
CA MET A 291 -20.08 13.53 -13.07
C MET A 291 -21.18 12.49 -12.84
N SER A 292 -21.88 12.11 -13.91
CA SER A 292 -22.89 11.04 -13.83
C SER A 292 -22.22 9.66 -13.70
N PRO A 293 -22.96 8.64 -13.21
CA PRO A 293 -22.44 7.27 -13.14
C PRO A 293 -21.94 6.76 -14.49
N GLN A 294 -22.67 7.03 -15.57
CA GLN A 294 -22.31 6.60 -16.93
C GLN A 294 -21.03 7.27 -17.43
N GLU A 295 -20.82 8.53 -17.08
CA GLU A 295 -19.60 9.27 -17.43
C GLU A 295 -18.39 8.78 -16.63
N LEU A 296 -18.59 8.43 -15.36
CA LEU A 296 -17.55 7.81 -14.53
C LEU A 296 -17.12 6.46 -15.13
N LEU A 297 -18.08 5.64 -15.59
CA LEU A 297 -17.82 4.36 -16.23
C LEU A 297 -17.13 4.50 -17.60
N ALA A 298 -17.45 5.56 -18.36
CA ALA A 298 -16.82 5.84 -19.64
C ALA A 298 -15.36 6.33 -19.50
N SER A 299 -15.01 6.97 -18.38
CA SER A 299 -13.67 7.50 -18.16
C SER A 299 -12.64 6.41 -17.87
N ASN A 300 -11.42 6.55 -18.40
CA ASN A 300 -10.27 5.70 -18.04
C ASN A 300 -9.48 6.25 -16.85
N ALA A 301 -9.64 7.55 -16.53
CA ALA A 301 -8.94 8.23 -15.47
C ALA A 301 -9.89 9.18 -14.73
N VAL A 302 -10.65 8.61 -13.79
CA VAL A 302 -11.75 9.27 -13.05
C VAL A 302 -11.32 10.61 -12.43
N ALA A 303 -10.12 10.68 -11.82
CA ALA A 303 -9.67 11.92 -11.19
C ALA A 303 -9.25 13.02 -12.20
N VAL A 304 -8.83 12.65 -13.41
CA VAL A 304 -8.54 13.63 -14.48
C VAL A 304 -9.85 14.23 -14.99
N THR A 305 -10.85 13.39 -15.28
CA THR A 305 -12.19 13.84 -15.69
C THR A 305 -12.84 14.74 -14.63
N PHE A 306 -12.66 14.43 -13.35
CA PHE A 306 -13.08 15.30 -12.25
C PHE A 306 -12.39 16.68 -12.33
N GLY A 307 -11.07 16.70 -12.57
CA GLY A 307 -10.30 17.93 -12.72
C GLY A 307 -10.73 18.77 -13.93
N GLU A 308 -10.97 18.15 -15.07
CA GLU A 308 -11.43 18.83 -16.29
C GLU A 308 -12.76 19.56 -16.08
N LYS A 309 -13.68 18.97 -15.31
CA LYS A 309 -14.98 19.57 -15.03
C LYS A 309 -14.94 20.71 -14.02
N LEU A 310 -14.18 20.56 -12.93
CA LEU A 310 -14.30 21.45 -11.78
C LEU A 310 -13.14 22.42 -11.60
N LEU A 311 -11.95 22.06 -12.08
CA LEU A 311 -10.73 22.84 -11.87
C LEU A 311 -10.38 23.72 -13.06
N GLY A 312 -10.96 23.51 -14.24
CA GLY A 312 -10.74 24.32 -15.43
C GLY A 312 -9.25 24.47 -15.74
N VAL A 313 -8.70 25.68 -15.56
CA VAL A 313 -7.27 25.98 -15.78
C VAL A 313 -6.33 25.13 -14.91
N MET A 314 -6.79 24.65 -13.74
CA MET A 314 -6.02 23.81 -12.84
C MET A 314 -6.15 22.30 -13.13
N ALA A 315 -6.79 21.90 -14.22
CA ALA A 315 -6.98 20.49 -14.58
C ALA A 315 -5.65 19.71 -14.72
N TRP A 316 -4.56 20.37 -15.10
CA TRP A 316 -3.23 19.75 -15.23
C TRP A 316 -2.64 19.25 -13.90
N ILE A 317 -3.14 19.74 -12.75
CA ILE A 317 -2.66 19.33 -11.42
C ILE A 317 -3.04 17.85 -11.14
N MET A 318 -4.21 17.41 -11.60
CA MET A 318 -4.72 16.06 -11.35
C MET A 318 -3.85 14.95 -11.97
N PRO A 319 -3.57 14.94 -13.29
CA PRO A 319 -2.74 13.89 -13.88
C PRO A 319 -1.32 13.90 -13.30
N ILE A 320 -0.72 15.06 -13.00
CA ILE A 320 0.60 15.13 -12.36
C ILE A 320 0.55 14.53 -10.95
N SER A 321 -0.42 14.91 -10.13
CA SER A 321 -0.46 14.45 -8.73
C SER A 321 -0.76 12.95 -8.64
N VAL A 322 -1.62 12.42 -9.51
CA VAL A 322 -1.90 10.98 -9.59
C VAL A 322 -0.71 10.21 -10.18
N ALA A 323 -0.01 10.77 -11.17
CA ALA A 323 1.22 10.20 -11.70
C ALA A 323 2.30 10.09 -10.61
N LEU A 324 2.49 11.14 -9.79
CA LEU A 324 3.39 11.08 -8.64
C LEU A 324 2.96 10.02 -7.61
N SER A 325 1.66 9.88 -7.37
CA SER A 325 1.12 8.86 -6.47
C SER A 325 1.40 7.44 -6.95
N THR A 326 1.21 7.17 -8.24
CA THR A 326 1.47 5.85 -8.85
C THR A 326 2.97 5.53 -8.87
N PHE A 327 3.82 6.51 -9.19
CA PHE A 327 5.27 6.39 -9.05
C PHE A 327 5.69 5.98 -7.63
N GLY A 328 5.11 6.64 -6.60
CA GLY A 328 5.35 6.28 -5.20
C GLY A 328 4.81 4.91 -4.81
N GLY A 329 3.71 4.46 -5.41
CA GLY A 329 3.16 3.12 -5.21
C GLY A 329 4.11 2.02 -5.68
N VAL A 330 4.65 2.14 -6.89
CA VAL A 330 5.62 1.17 -7.44
C VAL A 330 6.93 1.20 -6.64
N ASN A 331 7.45 2.39 -6.33
CA ASN A 331 8.68 2.54 -5.54
C ASN A 331 8.55 1.92 -4.13
N GLY A 332 7.45 2.18 -3.43
CA GLY A 332 7.16 1.54 -2.13
C GLY A 332 7.01 0.02 -2.22
N SER A 333 6.41 -0.48 -3.31
CA SER A 333 6.28 -1.92 -3.55
C SER A 333 7.64 -2.61 -3.78
N LEU A 334 8.56 -1.96 -4.49
CA LEU A 334 9.92 -2.48 -4.71
C LEU A 334 10.74 -2.57 -3.41
N PHE A 335 10.56 -1.61 -2.50
CA PHE A 335 11.18 -1.68 -1.17
C PHE A 335 10.69 -2.87 -0.36
N THR A 336 9.38 -3.07 -0.32
CA THR A 336 8.74 -4.12 0.50
C THR A 336 8.97 -5.50 -0.08
N SER A 337 8.96 -5.66 -1.41
CA SER A 337 9.21 -6.94 -2.07
C SER A 337 10.56 -7.53 -1.66
N SER A 338 11.62 -6.70 -1.61
CA SER A 338 12.97 -7.14 -1.26
C SER A 338 13.06 -7.79 0.13
N ARG A 339 12.35 -7.25 1.14
CA ARG A 339 12.34 -7.78 2.51
C ARG A 339 11.80 -9.21 2.56
N LEU A 340 10.82 -9.53 1.71
CA LEU A 340 10.25 -10.87 1.64
C LEU A 340 11.24 -11.89 1.04
N PHE A 341 12.03 -11.51 0.03
CA PHE A 341 13.10 -12.37 -0.50
C PHE A 341 14.14 -12.71 0.56
N PHE A 342 14.54 -11.72 1.39
CA PHE A 342 15.46 -11.96 2.51
C PHE A 342 14.91 -12.96 3.51
N ALA A 343 13.66 -12.79 3.93
CA ALA A 343 13.01 -13.70 4.88
C ALA A 343 12.91 -15.13 4.32
N GLY A 344 12.52 -15.28 3.05
CA GLY A 344 12.41 -16.57 2.40
C GLY A 344 13.74 -17.29 2.16
N ALA A 345 14.79 -16.55 1.79
CA ALA A 345 16.11 -17.15 1.55
C ALA A 345 16.81 -17.56 2.85
N ARG A 346 16.65 -16.79 3.94
CA ARG A 346 17.18 -17.13 5.27
C ARG A 346 16.66 -18.48 5.76
N GLU A 347 15.44 -18.83 5.35
CA GLU A 347 14.74 -20.04 5.75
C GLU A 347 14.93 -21.20 4.76
N GLY A 348 15.82 -21.05 3.77
CA GLY A 348 16.14 -22.09 2.78
C GLY A 348 15.06 -22.34 1.73
N HIS A 349 13.99 -21.55 1.71
CA HIS A 349 12.86 -21.70 0.78
C HIS A 349 13.12 -21.04 -0.59
N LEU A 350 14.02 -20.04 -0.63
CA LEU A 350 14.45 -19.37 -1.86
C LEU A 350 15.97 -19.53 -2.04
N PRO A 351 16.47 -19.57 -3.29
CA PRO A 351 17.90 -19.57 -3.57
C PRO A 351 18.61 -18.38 -2.92
N SER A 352 19.80 -18.62 -2.34
CA SER A 352 20.58 -17.60 -1.62
C SER A 352 20.97 -16.40 -2.48
N VAL A 353 21.07 -16.58 -3.81
CA VAL A 353 21.33 -15.49 -4.77
C VAL A 353 20.31 -14.36 -4.68
N LEU A 354 19.04 -14.66 -4.40
CA LEU A 354 17.97 -13.66 -4.32
C LEU A 354 18.07 -12.78 -3.07
N ALA A 355 18.82 -13.21 -2.05
CA ALA A 355 19.07 -12.44 -0.83
C ALA A 355 20.48 -11.83 -0.80
N MET A 356 21.18 -11.75 -1.93
CA MET A 356 22.47 -11.05 -1.98
C MET A 356 22.29 -9.54 -2.00
N ILE A 357 23.15 -8.85 -1.25
CA ILE A 357 23.21 -7.38 -1.15
C ILE A 357 24.48 -6.87 -1.83
N HIS A 358 24.36 -5.78 -2.57
CA HIS A 358 25.51 -5.12 -3.19
C HIS A 358 26.41 -4.46 -2.13
N VAL A 359 27.70 -4.83 -2.10
CA VAL A 359 28.68 -4.44 -1.06
C VAL A 359 28.78 -2.92 -0.83
N LYS A 360 28.86 -2.10 -1.90
CA LYS A 360 29.03 -0.64 -1.76
C LYS A 360 27.74 0.16 -1.54
N ARG A 361 26.59 -0.41 -1.91
CA ARG A 361 25.31 0.34 -2.04
C ARG A 361 24.23 -0.15 -1.09
N CYS A 362 24.45 -1.31 -0.47
CA CYS A 362 23.50 -1.99 0.39
C CYS A 362 22.14 -2.24 -0.30
N THR A 363 22.13 -2.47 -1.63
CA THR A 363 20.91 -2.69 -2.42
C THR A 363 20.75 -4.16 -2.85
N PRO A 364 19.53 -4.73 -2.79
CA PRO A 364 19.24 -6.13 -3.16
C PRO A 364 18.97 -6.29 -4.66
N ILE A 365 20.02 -6.19 -5.47
CA ILE A 365 19.89 -6.17 -6.94
C ILE A 365 19.20 -7.43 -7.51
N PRO A 366 19.56 -8.67 -7.12
CA PRO A 366 18.92 -9.86 -7.71
C PRO A 366 17.42 -9.96 -7.43
N ALA A 367 16.97 -9.60 -6.23
CA ALA A 367 15.55 -9.57 -5.88
C ALA A 367 14.77 -8.53 -6.71
N LEU A 368 15.34 -7.33 -6.88
CA LEU A 368 14.74 -6.26 -7.67
C LEU A 368 14.67 -6.63 -9.15
N LEU A 369 15.70 -7.27 -9.70
CA LEU A 369 15.67 -7.75 -11.09
C LEU A 369 14.64 -8.86 -11.29
N PHE A 370 14.54 -9.81 -10.35
CA PHE A 370 13.56 -10.88 -10.43
C PHE A 370 12.12 -10.32 -10.44
N THR A 371 11.83 -9.39 -9.51
CA THR A 371 10.51 -8.74 -9.45
C THR A 371 10.22 -7.87 -10.66
N CYS A 372 11.21 -7.16 -11.19
CA CYS A 372 11.06 -6.38 -12.42
C CYS A 372 10.72 -7.28 -13.62
N ILE A 373 11.43 -8.40 -13.79
CA ILE A 373 11.20 -9.32 -14.91
C ILE A 373 9.80 -9.95 -14.81
N SER A 374 9.41 -10.44 -13.63
CA SER A 374 8.08 -11.02 -13.46
C SER A 374 6.96 -9.99 -13.66
N THR A 375 7.18 -8.74 -13.24
CA THR A 375 6.22 -7.64 -13.47
C THR A 375 6.09 -7.31 -14.95
N LEU A 376 7.20 -7.26 -15.71
CA LEU A 376 7.17 -7.05 -17.16
C LEU A 376 6.41 -8.17 -17.89
N LEU A 377 6.52 -9.42 -17.44
CA LEU A 377 5.74 -10.53 -18.00
C LEU A 377 4.24 -10.33 -17.75
N MET A 378 3.84 -9.96 -16.53
CA MET A 378 2.44 -9.69 -16.19
C MET A 378 1.88 -8.45 -16.92
N LEU A 379 2.73 -7.48 -17.24
CA LEU A 379 2.34 -6.26 -17.95
C LEU A 379 1.90 -6.53 -19.40
N VAL A 380 2.43 -7.58 -20.04
CA VAL A 380 2.21 -7.87 -21.46
C VAL A 380 0.99 -8.78 -21.69
N THR A 381 0.52 -9.50 -20.67
CA THR A 381 -0.41 -10.62 -20.87
C THR A 381 -1.88 -10.27 -20.68
N SER A 382 -2.25 -9.28 -19.88
CA SER A 382 -3.65 -9.15 -19.42
C SER A 382 -4.11 -7.72 -19.15
N ASP A 383 -5.43 -7.54 -19.16
CA ASP A 383 -6.10 -6.27 -18.86
C ASP A 383 -6.03 -5.89 -17.36
N MET A 384 -5.95 -4.60 -17.09
CA MET A 384 -5.74 -4.04 -15.74
C MET A 384 -6.80 -4.51 -14.73
N TYR A 385 -8.09 -4.51 -15.09
CA TYR A 385 -9.15 -4.90 -14.14
C TYR A 385 -9.17 -6.41 -13.92
N THR A 386 -8.80 -7.19 -14.92
CA THR A 386 -8.61 -8.64 -14.79
C THR A 386 -7.45 -8.97 -13.84
N LEU A 387 -6.33 -8.22 -13.93
CA LEU A 387 -5.22 -8.33 -12.98
C LEU A 387 -5.68 -8.06 -11.54
N ILE A 388 -6.53 -7.03 -11.33
CA ILE A 388 -7.06 -6.69 -10.00
C ILE A 388 -7.89 -7.84 -9.44
N ASN A 389 -8.79 -8.44 -10.23
CA ASN A 389 -9.60 -9.58 -9.79
C ASN A 389 -8.73 -10.79 -9.43
N TYR A 390 -7.71 -11.08 -10.24
CA TYR A 390 -6.77 -12.17 -10.00
C TYR A 390 -6.01 -12.00 -8.67
N VAL A 391 -5.50 -10.79 -8.41
CA VAL A 391 -4.79 -10.47 -7.16
C VAL A 391 -5.74 -10.44 -5.96
N GLY A 392 -6.92 -9.86 -6.13
CA GLY A 392 -7.94 -9.79 -5.08
C GLY A 392 -8.28 -11.18 -4.57
N PHE A 393 -8.61 -12.10 -5.47
CA PHE A 393 -8.95 -13.48 -5.13
C PHE A 393 -7.84 -14.17 -4.33
N ILE A 394 -6.60 -14.13 -4.83
CA ILE A 394 -5.50 -14.84 -4.17
C ILE A 394 -5.09 -14.20 -2.84
N ASN A 395 -5.20 -12.87 -2.71
CA ASN A 395 -4.98 -12.18 -1.44
C ASN A 395 -6.00 -12.63 -0.38
N TYR A 396 -7.29 -12.63 -0.72
CA TYR A 396 -8.33 -13.07 0.22
C TYR A 396 -8.16 -14.52 0.65
N LEU A 397 -7.72 -15.41 -0.25
CA LEU A 397 -7.39 -16.79 0.09
C LEU A 397 -6.33 -16.86 1.20
N PHE A 398 -5.22 -16.14 1.06
CA PHE A 398 -4.15 -16.16 2.07
C PHE A 398 -4.48 -15.35 3.34
N TYR A 399 -5.29 -14.30 3.23
CA TYR A 399 -5.87 -13.64 4.40
C TYR A 399 -6.72 -14.62 5.21
N GLY A 400 -7.58 -15.39 4.53
CA GLY A 400 -8.38 -16.44 5.15
C GLY A 400 -7.52 -17.52 5.84
N VAL A 401 -6.46 -18.01 5.17
CA VAL A 401 -5.53 -19.00 5.75
C VAL A 401 -4.87 -18.45 7.02
N THR A 402 -4.45 -17.19 7.02
CA THR A 402 -3.75 -16.59 8.17
C THR A 402 -4.71 -16.38 9.36
N VAL A 403 -5.93 -15.91 9.11
CA VAL A 403 -6.98 -15.76 10.13
C VAL A 403 -7.43 -17.13 10.67
N ALA A 404 -7.60 -18.14 9.81
CA ALA A 404 -7.87 -19.50 10.25
C ALA A 404 -6.71 -20.05 11.10
N GLY A 405 -5.47 -19.71 10.74
CA GLY A 405 -4.28 -20.03 11.53
C GLY A 405 -4.33 -19.46 12.95
N GLN A 406 -4.82 -18.23 13.13
CA GLN A 406 -5.03 -17.64 14.45
C GLN A 406 -5.99 -18.49 15.31
N ILE A 407 -7.12 -18.93 14.73
CA ILE A 407 -8.10 -19.78 15.42
C ILE A 407 -7.47 -21.13 15.80
N VAL A 408 -6.75 -21.76 14.87
CA VAL A 408 -6.03 -23.02 15.12
C VAL A 408 -4.97 -22.86 16.21
N LEU A 409 -4.26 -21.72 16.23
CA LEU A 409 -3.26 -21.42 17.25
C LEU A 409 -3.90 -21.27 18.64
N ARG A 410 -5.12 -20.71 18.74
CA ARG A 410 -5.90 -20.67 19.99
C ARG A 410 -6.21 -22.05 20.52
N TRP A 411 -6.55 -22.99 19.65
CA TRP A 411 -6.89 -24.35 20.06
C TRP A 411 -5.67 -25.22 20.38
N LYS A 412 -4.63 -25.18 19.53
CA LYS A 412 -3.46 -26.06 19.65
C LYS A 412 -2.45 -25.60 20.70
N LYS A 413 -2.36 -24.29 20.95
CA LYS A 413 -1.42 -23.68 21.91
C LYS A 413 -2.14 -22.60 22.74
N PRO A 414 -2.99 -22.99 23.71
CA PRO A 414 -3.78 -22.03 24.47
C PRO A 414 -2.93 -21.17 25.42
N ASP A 415 -1.86 -21.73 25.98
CA ASP A 415 -1.07 -21.14 27.08
C ASP A 415 0.01 -20.13 26.64
N ILE A 416 0.10 -19.82 25.34
CA ILE A 416 1.07 -18.83 24.86
C ILE A 416 0.67 -17.43 25.36
N PRO A 417 1.63 -16.61 25.84
CA PRO A 417 1.36 -15.23 26.20
C PRO A 417 0.81 -14.47 25.00
N ARG A 418 -0.43 -13.98 25.10
CA ARG A 418 -1.09 -13.13 24.10
C ARG A 418 -1.35 -11.75 24.70
N PRO A 419 -0.47 -10.76 24.46
CA PRO A 419 -0.63 -9.41 24.99
C PRO A 419 -1.85 -8.68 24.43
N ILE A 420 -2.24 -8.99 23.19
CA ILE A 420 -3.47 -8.53 22.55
C ILE A 420 -4.36 -9.75 22.32
N LYS A 421 -5.65 -9.62 22.63
CA LYS A 421 -6.68 -10.60 22.27
C LYS A 421 -7.79 -9.86 21.54
N SER A 422 -7.92 -10.16 20.26
CA SER A 422 -9.09 -9.80 19.44
C SER A 422 -10.27 -10.66 19.91
N CYS A 423 -11.51 -10.18 19.83
CA CYS A 423 -12.69 -11.01 20.14
C CYS A 423 -12.71 -12.27 19.27
#